data_AF-A0A0D3CL40-F1
#
_entry.id   AF-A0A0D3CL40-F1
#
_cell.length_a   1.000
_cell.length_b   1.000
_cell.length_c   1.000
_cell.angle_alpha   90.00
_cell.angle_beta   90.00
_cell.angle_gamma   90.00
#
_symmetry.space_group_name_H-M   'P 1'
#
loop_
_entity.id
_entity.type
_entity.pdbx_description
1 polymer ?
#
loop_
_entity_poly.entity_id
_entity_poly.type
_entity_poly.pdbx_seq_one_letter_code
_entity_poly.pdbx_strand_id
1 'polypeptide(L)'
;MVLRATSLGIEVEIRRLEGKDKEKGAKIVEEAKKQQVTLLVVGQEKKPPIWRLLKKWAWKRRHGHTGVLKYCLENAPCMTIAVKPKKRKHGGYLITTKRHNNFWLLA
;
A
#
# COMPACT_ATOMS: atom_id res chain seq x y z
N MET A 1 -13.56 6.68 -12.06
CA MET A 1 -14.65 5.68 -12.13
C MET A 1 -14.90 5.13 -10.75
N VAL A 2 -16.17 5.04 -10.32
CA VAL A 2 -16.58 4.47 -9.03
C VAL A 2 -17.49 3.28 -9.31
N LEU A 3 -17.21 2.13 -8.72
CA LEU A 3 -18.05 0.93 -8.79
C LEU A 3 -18.53 0.60 -7.37
N ARG A 4 -19.82 0.28 -7.23
CA ARG A 4 -20.41 -0.14 -5.96
C ARG A 4 -20.94 -1.55 -6.08
N ALA A 5 -20.72 -2.36 -5.05
CA ALA A 5 -21.23 -3.72 -4.94
C ALA A 5 -21.56 -4.00 -3.48
N THR A 6 -22.51 -4.91 -3.24
CA THR A 6 -22.84 -5.38 -1.90
C THR A 6 -22.62 -6.88 -1.85
N SER A 7 -21.83 -7.36 -0.88
CA SER A 7 -21.54 -8.79 -0.71
C SER A 7 -21.59 -9.15 0.77
N LEU A 8 -22.36 -10.18 1.14
CA LEU A 8 -22.51 -10.65 2.52
C LEU A 8 -22.87 -9.54 3.53
N GLY A 9 -23.71 -8.58 3.12
CA GLY A 9 -24.10 -7.43 3.94
C GLY A 9 -23.05 -6.32 4.05
N ILE A 10 -21.94 -6.42 3.32
CA ILE A 10 -20.88 -5.42 3.27
C ILE A 10 -21.02 -4.60 2.00
N GLU A 11 -21.13 -3.28 2.14
CA GLU A 11 -21.04 -2.34 1.03
C GLU A 11 -19.57 -2.13 0.62
N VAL A 12 -19.29 -2.35 -0.66
CA VAL A 12 -17.96 -2.25 -1.25
C VAL A 12 -17.99 -1.17 -2.31
N GLU A 13 -17.14 -0.17 -2.15
CA GLU A 13 -16.93 0.88 -3.14
C GLU A 13 -15.50 0.82 -3.68
N ILE A 14 -15.37 0.66 -5.00
CA ILE A 14 -14.09 0.61 -5.71
C ILE A 14 -13.92 1.91 -6.48
N ARG A 15 -12.88 2.68 -6.13
CA ARG A 15 -12.50 3.90 -6.84
C ARG A 15 -11.23 3.70 -7.65
N ARG A 16 -11.30 4.05 -8.94
CA ARG A 16 -10.13 4.14 -9.81
C ARG A 16 -9.76 5.60 -10.04
N LEU A 17 -8.52 5.93 -9.68
CA LEU A 17 -7.90 7.23 -9.88
C LEU A 17 -6.77 7.10 -10.90
N GLU A 18 -6.68 8.04 -11.83
CA GLU A 18 -5.56 8.13 -12.77
C GLU A 18 -4.44 8.98 -12.16
N GLY A 19 -3.19 8.69 -12.48
CA GLY A 19 -2.04 9.46 -11.99
C GLY A 19 -0.71 8.81 -12.33
N LYS A 20 0.37 9.58 -12.16
CA LYS A 20 1.73 9.06 -12.33
C LYS A 20 2.09 8.16 -11.14
N ASP A 21 2.89 7.13 -11.37
CA ASP A 21 3.35 6.21 -10.31
C ASP A 21 3.98 6.91 -9.11
N LYS A 22 4.67 8.05 -9.36
CA LYS A 22 5.33 8.85 -8.31
C LYS A 22 4.34 9.53 -7.35
N GLU A 23 3.12 9.77 -7.80
CA GLU A 23 2.07 10.48 -7.06
C GLU A 23 1.08 9.52 -6.37
N LYS A 24 1.22 8.20 -6.59
CA LYS A 24 0.30 7.18 -6.07
C LYS A 24 0.08 7.28 -4.56
N GLY A 25 1.13 7.53 -3.78
CA GLY A 25 1.01 7.72 -2.32
C GLY A 25 0.19 8.95 -1.94
N ALA A 26 0.47 10.10 -2.56
CA ALA A 26 -0.24 11.35 -2.33
C ALA A 26 -1.73 11.22 -2.66
N LYS A 27 -2.06 10.63 -3.82
CA LYS A 27 -3.46 10.44 -4.23
C LYS A 27 -4.24 9.52 -3.29
N ILE A 28 -3.62 8.46 -2.78
CA ILE A 28 -4.26 7.57 -1.80
C ILE A 28 -4.57 8.33 -0.51
N VAL A 29 -3.61 9.12 -0.01
CA VAL A 29 -3.79 9.91 1.22
C VAL A 29 -4.85 10.99 1.04
N GLU A 30 -4.85 11.70 -0.08
CA GLU A 30 -5.88 12.70 -0.40
C GLU A 30 -7.27 12.09 -0.49
N GLU A 31 -7.41 10.94 -1.15
CA GLU A 31 -8.71 10.28 -1.27
C GLU A 31 -9.18 9.72 0.08
N ALA A 32 -8.28 9.12 0.87
CA ALA A 32 -8.58 8.66 2.23
C ALA A 32 -9.07 9.83 3.11
N LYS A 33 -8.48 11.01 2.96
CA LYS A 33 -8.92 12.23 3.65
C LYS A 33 -10.30 12.71 3.18
N LYS A 34 -10.54 12.73 1.86
CA LYS A 34 -11.84 13.13 1.28
C LYS A 34 -12.99 12.22 1.74
N GLN A 35 -12.73 10.92 1.80
CA GLN A 35 -13.71 9.92 2.24
C GLN A 35 -13.77 9.76 3.77
N GLN A 36 -12.94 10.50 4.51
CA GLN A 36 -12.87 10.47 5.98
C GLN A 36 -12.74 9.05 6.55
N VAL A 37 -11.91 8.20 5.91
CA VAL A 37 -11.75 6.81 6.35
C VAL A 37 -11.08 6.75 7.73
N THR A 38 -11.56 5.86 8.58
CA THR A 38 -11.02 5.64 9.93
C THR A 38 -9.76 4.77 9.94
N LEU A 39 -9.66 3.85 8.96
CA LEU A 39 -8.57 2.89 8.81
C LEU A 39 -8.13 2.81 7.35
N LEU A 40 -6.83 2.94 7.10
CA LEU A 40 -6.22 2.78 5.77
C LEU A 40 -5.33 1.54 5.75
N VAL A 41 -5.70 0.55 4.92
CA VAL A 41 -4.89 -0.66 4.72
C VAL A 41 -4.19 -0.60 3.36
N VAL A 42 -2.86 -0.69 3.37
CA VAL A 42 -2.02 -0.60 2.17
C VAL A 42 -1.23 -1.88 1.97
N GLY A 43 -1.50 -2.59 0.88
CA GLY A 43 -0.72 -3.76 0.47
C GLY A 43 0.65 -3.38 -0.08
N GLN A 44 1.69 -4.12 0.33
CA GLN A 44 3.00 -3.97 -0.30
C GLN A 44 3.02 -4.65 -1.66
N GLU A 45 3.18 -3.86 -2.71
CA GLU A 45 3.26 -4.35 -4.08
C GLU A 45 4.53 -5.20 -4.28
N LYS A 46 4.34 -6.49 -4.57
CA LYS A 46 5.44 -7.39 -4.92
C LYS A 46 5.92 -7.07 -6.33
N LYS A 47 7.06 -6.40 -6.45
CA LYS A 47 7.69 -6.20 -7.75
C LYS A 47 8.23 -7.52 -8.29
N PRO A 48 7.95 -7.88 -9.55
CA PRO A 48 8.48 -9.11 -10.13
C PRO A 48 10.02 -9.07 -10.19
N PRO A 49 10.70 -10.22 -10.15
CA PRO A 49 12.16 -10.30 -10.18
C PRO A 49 12.76 -9.61 -11.42
N ILE A 50 12.06 -9.61 -12.55
CA ILE A 50 12.42 -8.88 -13.78
C ILE A 50 12.57 -7.38 -13.51
N TRP A 51 11.71 -6.78 -12.68
CA TRP A 51 11.80 -5.36 -12.32
C TRP A 51 13.04 -5.03 -11.48
N ARG A 52 13.53 -6.00 -10.67
CA ARG A 52 14.79 -5.86 -9.92
C ARG A 52 15.99 -5.91 -10.86
N LEU A 53 15.93 -6.73 -11.91
CA LEU A 53 16.97 -6.80 -12.94
C LEU A 53 17.01 -5.51 -13.75
N LEU A 54 15.88 -5.01 -14.28
CA LEU A 54 15.81 -3.73 -15.01
C LEU A 54 16.37 -2.55 -14.20
N LYS A 55 16.11 -2.48 -12.89
CA LYS A 55 16.68 -1.44 -12.03
C LYS A 55 18.20 -1.53 -11.85
N LYS A 56 18.79 -2.73 -11.89
CA LYS A 56 20.25 -2.90 -11.87
C LYS A 56 20.91 -2.33 -13.13
N TRP A 57 20.22 -2.29 -14.27
CA TRP A 57 20.72 -1.64 -15.47
C TRP A 57 20.52 -0.11 -15.45
N ALA A 58 19.49 0.37 -14.74
CA ALA A 58 19.20 1.80 -14.56
C ALA A 58 20.01 2.47 -13.43
N TRP A 59 21.17 1.91 -13.04
CA TRP A 59 21.94 2.19 -11.81
C TRP A 59 22.64 3.55 -11.74
N LYS A 60 22.07 4.62 -12.31
CA LYS A 60 22.58 5.97 -12.07
C LYS A 60 21.59 6.95 -11.46
N ARG A 61 20.29 6.64 -11.32
CA ARG A 61 19.37 7.59 -10.68
C ARG A 61 18.31 6.93 -9.83
N ARG A 62 18.27 7.38 -8.57
CA ARG A 62 17.17 7.29 -7.57
C ARG A 62 17.32 6.23 -6.48
N HIS A 63 18.31 6.45 -5.61
CA HIS A 63 18.01 6.49 -4.18
C HIS A 63 16.91 7.54 -3.95
N GLY A 64 15.85 7.19 -3.20
CA GLY A 64 14.69 8.07 -3.02
C GLY A 64 13.47 7.65 -3.83
N HIS A 65 13.07 6.39 -3.73
CA HIS A 65 11.63 6.10 -3.76
C HIS A 65 11.19 5.99 -2.31
N THR A 66 10.73 7.09 -1.73
CA THR A 66 9.70 7.08 -0.70
C THR A 66 8.58 6.19 -1.23
N GLY A 67 8.58 4.91 -0.87
CA GLY A 67 7.57 3.97 -1.35
C GLY A 67 6.19 4.46 -0.95
N VAL A 68 5.18 4.16 -1.77
CA VAL A 68 3.75 4.47 -1.49
C VAL A 68 3.40 4.14 -0.04
N LEU A 69 3.88 2.98 0.43
CA LEU A 69 3.74 2.54 1.81
C LEU A 69 4.25 3.57 2.85
N LYS A 70 5.50 4.03 2.69
CA LYS A 70 6.14 4.96 3.63
C LYS A 70 5.43 6.30 3.62
N TYR A 71 5.08 6.79 2.42
CA TYR A 71 4.34 8.03 2.27
C TYR A 71 2.98 7.96 2.99
N CYS A 72 2.20 6.89 2.79
CA CYS A 72 0.92 6.72 3.46
C CYS A 72 1.08 6.60 4.98
N LEU A 73 2.09 5.87 5.48
CA LEU A 73 2.31 5.70 6.92
C LEU A 73 2.63 7.03 7.63
N GLU A 74 3.32 7.94 6.94
CA GLU A 74 3.74 9.24 7.47
C GLU A 74 2.66 10.32 7.33
N ASN A 75 1.95 10.36 6.18
CA ASN A 75 1.09 11.48 5.81
C ASN A 75 -0.42 11.21 5.94
N ALA A 76 -0.83 9.95 6.10
CA ALA A 76 -2.25 9.65 6.27
C ALA A 76 -2.79 10.23 7.59
N PRO A 77 -4.00 10.83 7.58
CA PRO A 77 -4.61 11.41 8.77
C PRO A 77 -5.21 10.36 9.71
N CYS A 78 -5.32 9.11 9.27
CA CYS A 78 -5.97 8.02 9.99
C CYS A 78 -4.99 6.89 10.32
N MET A 79 -5.48 5.89 11.08
CA MET A 79 -4.69 4.71 11.39
C MET A 79 -4.31 4.00 10.08
N THR A 80 -3.02 3.81 9.84
CA THR A 80 -2.52 3.17 8.61
C THR A 80 -1.82 1.87 8.91
N ILE A 81 -2.23 0.81 8.21
CA ILE A 81 -1.70 -0.55 8.31
C ILE A 81 -1.12 -0.95 6.96
N ALA A 82 0.16 -1.23 6.94
CA ALA A 82 0.87 -1.80 5.82
C ALA A 82 0.90 -3.33 5.92
N VAL A 83 0.44 -4.03 4.89
CA VAL A 83 0.38 -5.50 4.89
C VAL A 83 1.28 -6.05 3.79
N LYS A 84 2.16 -6.99 4.14
CA LYS A 84 2.93 -7.76 3.16
C LYS A 84 2.88 -9.25 3.50
N PRO A 85 2.81 -10.13 2.51
CA PRO A 85 2.86 -11.57 2.77
C PRO A 85 4.23 -11.96 3.32
N LYS A 86 4.25 -12.88 4.29
CA LYS A 86 5.50 -13.43 4.81
C LYS A 86 6.15 -14.35 3.77
N LYS A 87 7.45 -14.66 3.96
CA LYS A 87 8.19 -15.59 3.09
C LYS A 87 7.46 -16.95 3.00
N ARG A 88 7.54 -17.58 1.82
CA ARG A 88 6.82 -18.82 1.44
C ARG A 88 6.85 -19.95 2.48
N LYS A 89 7.91 -20.06 3.29
CA LYS A 89 8.09 -21.15 4.25
C LYS A 89 7.20 -21.06 5.51
N HIS A 90 6.67 -19.90 5.86
CA HIS A 90 6.06 -19.70 7.19
C HIS A 90 4.59 -19.23 7.16
N GLY A 91 3.94 -19.07 6.00
CA GLY A 91 2.54 -18.62 5.96
C GLY A 91 2.29 -17.23 6.59
N GLY A 92 1.06 -16.75 6.49
CA GLY A 92 0.60 -15.50 7.12
C GLY A 92 1.15 -14.19 6.53
N TYR A 93 0.92 -13.11 7.27
CA TYR A 93 1.20 -11.75 6.85
C TYR A 93 2.05 -11.00 7.88
N LEU A 94 2.89 -10.10 7.38
CA LEU A 94 3.62 -9.12 8.18
C LEU A 94 2.88 -7.79 8.10
N ILE A 95 2.60 -7.23 9.26
CA ILE A 95 1.97 -5.94 9.43
C ILE A 95 2.99 -4.91 9.90
N THR A 96 2.89 -3.73 9.31
CA THR A 96 3.64 -2.54 9.73
C THR A 96 2.65 -1.41 9.96
N THR A 97 2.77 -0.73 11.08
CA THR A 97 2.03 0.49 11.42
C THR A 97 3.04 1.58 11.79
N LYS A 98 2.57 2.79 12.05
CA LYS A 98 3.42 3.92 12.44
C LYS A 98 4.26 3.65 13.71
N ARG A 99 3.70 2.90 14.67
CA ARG A 99 4.37 2.60 15.97
C ARG A 99 5.17 1.30 15.95
N HIS A 100 4.78 0.38 15.08
CA HIS A 100 5.10 -1.03 15.22
C HIS A 100 5.40 -1.62 13.84
N ASN A 101 6.62 -2.11 13.61
CA ASN A 101 7.06 -2.63 12.33
C ASN A 101 7.24 -4.16 12.33
N ASN A 102 6.79 -4.84 11.27
CA ASN A 102 6.98 -6.27 11.01
C ASN A 102 6.39 -7.23 12.05
N PHE A 103 5.18 -6.94 12.53
CA PHE A 103 4.43 -7.84 13.40
C PHE A 103 3.89 -9.00 12.55
N TRP A 104 4.22 -10.23 12.92
CA TRP A 104 3.78 -11.41 12.20
C TRP A 104 2.44 -11.88 12.77
N LEU A 105 1.40 -11.82 11.94
CA LEU A 105 0.15 -12.52 12.21
C LEU A 105 0.21 -13.89 11.54
N LEU A 106 0.14 -14.92 12.38
CA LEU A 106 -0.20 -16.28 11.96
C LEU A 106 -1.70 -16.29 11.67
N ALA A 107 -2.06 -16.68 10.45
CA ALA A 107 -3.42 -16.96 10.02
C ALA A 107 -3.44 -18.40 9.52
#